data_AF-A0A924ZWX5-F1
#
_entry.id   AF-A0A924ZWX5-F1
#
_cell.length_a   1.000
_cell.length_b   1.000
_cell.length_c   1.000
_cell.angle_alpha   90.00
_cell.angle_beta   90.00
_cell.angle_gamma   90.00
#
_symmetry.space_group_name_H-M   'P 1'
#
loop_
_entity.id
_entity.type
_entity.pdbx_description
1 polymer ?
#
loop_
_entity_poly.entity_id
_entity_poly.type
_entity_poly.pdbx_seq_one_letter_code
_entity_poly.pdbx_strand_id
1 'polypeptide(L)'
;MKSAHAKGPWTATSRYETSGLRTHNFPQPGTEVSRFKAPSVRRANEDDNKLDDYLSNGIMQRHTGGESLFIVLHEPFAKEPWIKLVTTEGETLVAKYKLDGRVVEDRIDLKDNRAAVVSSIG
;
A
#
# COMPACT_ATOMS: atom_id res chain seq x y z
N MET A 1 -17.34 -2.89 10.79
CA MET A 1 -15.96 -3.24 10.37
C MET A 1 -16.01 -4.61 9.70
N LYS A 2 -15.25 -4.84 8.62
CA LYS A 2 -15.14 -6.16 7.96
C LYS A 2 -13.69 -6.62 8.03
N SER A 3 -13.44 -7.90 8.27
CA SER A 3 -12.09 -8.46 8.29
C SER A 3 -11.98 -9.81 7.57
N ALA A 4 -10.76 -10.14 7.15
CA ALA A 4 -10.42 -11.42 6.53
C ALA A 4 -8.92 -11.69 6.69
N HIS A 5 -8.52 -12.96 6.66
CA HIS A 5 -7.10 -13.33 6.57
C HIS A 5 -6.57 -13.12 5.16
N ALA A 6 -5.40 -12.50 5.05
CA ALA A 6 -4.70 -12.40 3.78
C ALA A 6 -4.14 -13.78 3.37
N LYS A 7 -4.36 -14.16 2.11
CA LYS A 7 -3.85 -15.42 1.53
C LYS A 7 -2.57 -15.23 0.70
N GLY A 8 -2.10 -13.99 0.58
CA GLY A 8 -0.96 -13.61 -0.25
C GLY A 8 -0.96 -12.10 -0.53
N PRO A 9 -0.11 -11.65 -1.48
CA PRO A 9 -0.08 -10.25 -1.89
C PRO A 9 -1.44 -9.75 -2.38
N TRP A 10 -1.77 -8.51 -2.06
CA TRP A 10 -3.06 -7.90 -2.43
C TRP A 10 -2.93 -6.39 -2.62
N THR A 11 -3.86 -5.81 -3.38
CA THR A 11 -3.85 -4.37 -3.67
C THR A 11 -5.06 -3.65 -3.08
N ALA A 12 -4.84 -2.44 -2.54
CA ALA A 12 -5.90 -1.48 -2.28
C ALA A 12 -5.82 -0.35 -3.30
N THR A 13 -6.95 0.20 -3.74
CA THR A 13 -6.96 1.42 -4.56
C THR A 13 -7.93 2.44 -3.98
N SER A 14 -7.44 3.64 -3.72
CA SER A 14 -8.22 4.82 -3.36
C SER A 14 -8.17 5.82 -4.51
N ARG A 15 -9.34 6.29 -4.95
CA ARG A 15 -9.46 7.34 -5.97
C ARG A 15 -10.01 8.61 -5.33
N TYR A 16 -9.39 9.72 -5.68
CA TYR A 16 -9.77 11.08 -5.36
C TYR A 16 -10.11 11.80 -6.68
N GLU A 17 -10.58 13.04 -6.61
CA GLU A 17 -11.04 13.77 -7.80
C GLU A 17 -9.95 13.93 -8.87
N THR A 18 -8.72 14.22 -8.47
CA THR A 18 -7.59 14.50 -9.39
C THR A 18 -6.41 13.56 -9.24
N SER A 19 -6.49 12.60 -8.33
CA SER A 19 -5.41 11.67 -8.02
C SER A 19 -5.92 10.36 -7.46
N GLY A 20 -5.03 9.39 -7.30
CA GLY A 20 -5.31 8.17 -6.58
C GLY A 20 -4.04 7.59 -5.97
N LEU A 21 -4.26 6.60 -5.12
CA LEU A 21 -3.22 5.82 -4.48
C LEU A 21 -3.57 4.35 -4.64
N ARG A 22 -2.70 3.59 -5.30
CA ARG A 22 -2.72 2.13 -5.24
C ARG A 22 -1.64 1.69 -4.26
N THR A 23 -1.98 0.78 -3.35
CA THR A 23 -0.99 0.15 -2.48
C THR A 23 -0.87 -1.32 -2.85
N HIS A 24 0.36 -1.81 -2.95
CA HIS A 24 0.67 -3.23 -3.14
C HIS A 24 1.19 -3.75 -1.81
N ASN A 25 0.44 -4.63 -1.18
CA ASN A 25 0.67 -5.07 0.19
C ASN A 25 1.14 -6.52 0.17
N PHE A 26 2.23 -6.80 0.87
CA PHE A 26 2.85 -8.12 0.96
C PHE A 26 2.79 -8.60 2.42
N PRO A 27 1.65 -9.17 2.84
CA PRO A 27 1.46 -9.63 4.21
C PRO A 27 2.24 -10.92 4.48
N GLN A 28 2.72 -11.07 5.72
CA GLN A 28 3.16 -12.37 6.22
C GLN A 28 1.96 -13.32 6.43
N PRO A 29 2.19 -14.66 6.39
CA PRO A 29 1.18 -15.64 6.72
C PRO A 29 0.50 -15.34 8.08
N GLY A 30 -0.82 -15.48 8.14
CA GLY A 30 -1.60 -15.21 9.36
C GLY A 30 -2.02 -13.75 9.53
N THR A 31 -1.59 -12.81 8.68
CA THR A 31 -2.05 -11.42 8.72
C THR A 31 -3.56 -11.32 8.52
N GLU A 32 -4.24 -10.62 9.43
CA GLU A 32 -5.63 -10.18 9.27
C GLU A 32 -5.66 -8.80 8.62
N VAL A 33 -6.54 -8.62 7.65
CA VAL A 33 -6.82 -7.34 7.01
C VAL A 33 -8.22 -6.91 7.42
N SER A 34 -8.35 -5.68 7.90
CA SER A 34 -9.63 -5.10 8.27
C SER A 34 -9.92 -3.83 7.48
N ARG A 35 -11.16 -3.67 7.03
CA ARG A 35 -11.71 -2.43 6.47
C ARG A 35 -12.66 -1.78 7.46
N PHE A 36 -12.46 -0.48 7.67
CA PHE A 36 -13.26 0.34 8.57
C PHE A 36 -13.51 1.72 7.97
N LYS A 37 -14.37 2.49 8.64
CA LYS A 37 -14.49 3.93 8.44
C LYS A 37 -13.95 4.60 9.69
N ALA A 38 -13.12 5.61 9.54
CA ALA A 38 -12.60 6.41 10.64
C ALA A 38 -12.75 7.90 10.34
N PRO A 39 -12.99 8.72 11.37
CA PRO A 39 -13.13 10.15 11.20
C PRO A 39 -11.84 10.78 10.68
N SER A 40 -11.96 11.70 9.72
CA SER A 40 -10.83 12.49 9.25
C SER A 40 -10.73 13.78 10.07
N VAL A 41 -9.89 13.74 11.12
CA VAL A 41 -9.67 14.87 12.05
C VAL A 41 -9.35 16.17 11.30
N ARG A 42 -8.53 16.11 10.24
CA ARG A 42 -8.16 17.31 9.45
C ARG A 42 -9.33 17.96 8.72
N ARG A 43 -10.36 17.19 8.35
CA ARG A 43 -11.53 17.75 7.66
C ARG A 43 -12.59 18.23 8.64
N ALA A 44 -12.76 17.53 9.77
CA ALA A 44 -13.65 17.96 10.85
C ALA A 44 -13.13 19.22 11.59
N ASN A 45 -11.82 19.47 11.54
CA ASN A 45 -11.15 20.58 12.23
C ASN A 45 -11.50 20.57 13.74
N GLU A 46 -11.89 21.71 14.33
CA GLU A 46 -12.34 21.83 15.73
C GLU A 46 -13.87 21.66 15.89
N ASP A 47 -14.60 21.35 14.82
CA ASP A 47 -16.06 21.18 14.87
C ASP A 47 -16.44 19.70 14.97
N ASP A 48 -16.57 19.23 16.22
CA ASP A 48 -16.93 17.84 16.54
C ASP A 48 -18.26 17.40 15.93
N ASN A 49 -19.16 18.33 15.58
CA ASN A 49 -20.42 17.99 14.93
C ASN A 49 -20.26 17.49 13.49
N LYS A 50 -19.12 17.78 12.85
CA LYS A 50 -18.82 17.38 11.46
C LYS A 50 -18.04 16.07 11.37
N LEU A 51 -17.77 15.42 12.49
CA LEU A 51 -16.90 14.23 12.53
C LEU A 51 -17.43 13.10 11.63
N ASP A 52 -18.75 12.88 11.64
CA ASP A 52 -19.43 11.86 10.85
C ASP A 52 -19.50 12.21 9.35
N ASP A 53 -19.52 13.50 9.02
CA ASP A 53 -19.51 14.00 7.63
C ASP A 53 -18.18 13.72 6.93
N TYR A 54 -17.11 13.48 7.71
CA TYR A 54 -15.76 13.28 7.20
C TYR A 54 -15.18 11.89 7.47
N LEU A 55 -16.04 10.89 7.65
CA LEU A 55 -15.62 9.49 7.72
C LEU A 55 -14.91 9.05 6.43
N SER A 56 -13.66 8.61 6.58
CA SER A 56 -12.81 8.12 5.49
C SER A 56 -12.65 6.61 5.57
N ASN A 57 -12.53 5.95 4.42
CA ASN A 57 -12.23 4.51 4.39
C ASN A 57 -10.81 4.27 4.91
N GLY A 58 -10.69 3.40 5.91
CA GLY A 58 -9.42 2.92 6.43
C GLY A 58 -9.22 1.44 6.13
N ILE A 59 -7.96 1.06 5.95
CA ILE A 59 -7.54 -0.34 5.90
C ILE A 59 -6.43 -0.53 6.93
N MET A 60 -6.50 -1.62 7.69
CA MET A 60 -5.52 -1.99 8.69
C MET A 60 -5.05 -3.42 8.40
N GLN A 61 -3.75 -3.65 8.54
CA GLN A 61 -3.17 -4.99 8.59
C GLN A 61 -2.73 -5.25 10.02
N ARG A 62 -3.12 -6.40 10.57
CA ARG A 62 -2.76 -6.85 11.90
C ARG A 62 -2.12 -8.22 11.82
N HIS A 63 -0.93 -8.33 12.39
CA HIS A 63 -0.29 -9.60 12.67
C HIS A 63 -0.33 -9.84 14.19
N THR A 64 -0.56 -11.08 14.60
CA THR A 64 -0.54 -11.49 16.01
C THR A 64 0.57 -12.52 16.18
N GLY A 65 1.59 -12.22 16.98
CA GLY A 65 2.75 -13.09 17.16
C GLY A 65 3.99 -12.31 17.60
N GLY A 66 5.17 -12.89 17.36
CA GLY A 66 6.47 -12.28 17.62
C GLY A 66 6.89 -11.32 16.51
N GLU A 67 8.08 -11.53 15.94
CA GLU A 67 8.61 -10.72 14.86
C GLU A 67 7.63 -10.60 13.69
N SER A 68 7.49 -9.39 13.15
CA SER A 68 6.56 -9.09 12.07
C SER A 68 7.20 -8.17 11.05
N LEU A 69 6.91 -8.43 9.77
CA LEU A 69 7.37 -7.65 8.62
C LEU A 69 6.16 -7.24 7.78
N PHE A 70 6.03 -5.95 7.55
CA PHE A 70 4.98 -5.38 6.69
C PHE A 70 5.65 -4.62 5.55
N ILE A 71 5.45 -5.08 4.32
CA ILE A 71 5.97 -4.43 3.13
C ILE A 71 4.78 -3.90 2.32
N VAL A 72 4.84 -2.60 2.02
CA VAL A 72 3.83 -1.92 1.21
C VAL A 72 4.55 -1.03 0.19
N LEU A 73 4.25 -1.22 -1.09
CA LEU A 73 4.65 -0.29 -2.14
C LEU A 73 3.48 0.65 -2.43
N HIS A 74 3.73 1.95 -2.27
CA HIS A 74 2.77 3.01 -2.57
C HIS A 74 2.98 3.52 -3.99
N GLU A 75 1.90 3.53 -4.76
CA GLU A 75 1.86 4.00 -6.13
C GLU A 75 0.84 5.15 -6.23
N PRO A 76 1.29 6.40 -6.01
CA PRO A 76 0.51 7.57 -6.35
C PRO A 76 0.32 7.64 -7.87
N PHE A 77 -0.87 8.04 -8.31
CA PHE A 77 -1.19 8.24 -9.72
C PHE A 77 -2.15 9.42 -9.93
N ALA A 78 -2.16 10.00 -11.13
CA ALA A 78 -3.09 11.06 -11.50
C ALA A 78 -4.44 10.48 -11.99
N LYS A 79 -4.44 9.85 -13.17
CA LYS A 79 -5.65 9.25 -13.77
C LYS A 79 -5.76 7.75 -13.50
N GLU A 80 -4.69 7.00 -13.80
CA GLU A 80 -4.67 5.55 -13.71
C GLU A 80 -3.36 5.04 -13.10
N PRO A 81 -3.38 3.91 -12.37
CA PRO A 81 -2.16 3.22 -11.95
C PRO A 81 -1.24 2.90 -13.13
N TRP A 82 0.07 3.09 -12.94
CA TRP A 82 1.10 3.02 -13.97
C TRP A 82 2.06 1.82 -13.81
N ILE A 83 2.19 1.26 -12.62
CA ILE A 83 2.99 0.07 -12.37
C ILE A 83 2.26 -1.15 -12.97
N LYS A 84 2.98 -1.95 -13.75
CA LYS A 84 2.41 -3.13 -14.43
C LYS A 84 2.47 -4.37 -13.57
N LEU A 85 3.54 -4.54 -12.80
CA LEU A 85 3.74 -5.71 -11.96
C LEU A 85 4.51 -5.32 -10.71
N VAL A 86 4.09 -5.86 -9.57
CA VAL A 86 4.88 -5.85 -8.34
C VAL A 86 4.91 -7.28 -7.80
N THR A 87 6.11 -7.82 -7.63
CA THR A 87 6.34 -9.20 -7.18
C THR A 87 7.47 -9.24 -6.15
N THR A 88 7.58 -10.37 -5.47
CA THR A 88 8.69 -10.65 -4.55
C THR A 88 9.49 -11.85 -5.06
N GLU A 89 10.81 -11.72 -5.08
CA GLU A 89 11.80 -12.74 -5.43
C GLU A 89 12.75 -12.91 -4.23
N GLY A 90 12.42 -13.85 -3.32
CA GLY A 90 13.13 -13.95 -2.04
C GLY A 90 12.98 -12.67 -1.21
N GLU A 91 14.11 -12.05 -0.86
CA GLU A 91 14.17 -10.78 -0.11
C GLU A 91 14.17 -9.55 -1.02
N THR A 92 13.89 -9.71 -2.31
CA THR A 92 13.82 -8.59 -3.26
C THR A 92 12.39 -8.32 -3.70
N LEU A 93 11.95 -7.08 -3.61
CA LEU A 93 10.71 -6.60 -4.24
C LEU A 93 11.06 -6.06 -5.63
N VAL A 94 10.31 -6.51 -6.65
CA VAL A 94 10.52 -6.16 -8.04
C VAL A 94 9.30 -5.39 -8.55
N ALA A 95 9.52 -4.18 -9.06
CA ALA A 95 8.48 -3.36 -9.65
C ALA A 95 8.78 -3.13 -11.13
N LYS A 96 7.83 -3.51 -12.02
CA LYS A 96 7.94 -3.32 -13.47
C LYS A 96 6.93 -2.30 -13.95
N TYR A 97 7.39 -1.32 -14.72
CA TYR A 97 6.55 -0.23 -15.22
C TYR A 97 7.06 0.32 -16.55
N LYS A 98 6.34 1.27 -17.14
CA LYS A 98 6.79 1.99 -18.33
C LYS A 98 7.19 3.42 -17.97
N LEU A 99 8.39 3.82 -18.35
CA LEU A 99 8.89 5.20 -18.26
C LEU A 99 9.40 5.60 -19.65
N ASP A 100 8.90 6.71 -20.20
CA ASP A 100 9.25 7.22 -21.53
C ASP A 100 9.22 6.16 -22.65
N GLY A 101 8.18 5.31 -22.62
CA GLY A 101 7.96 4.24 -23.58
C GLY A 101 8.82 2.98 -23.38
N ARG A 102 9.80 3.00 -22.46
CA ARG A 102 10.67 1.88 -22.13
C ARG A 102 10.13 1.12 -20.93
N VAL A 103 10.37 -0.19 -20.90
CA VAL A 103 10.09 -1.01 -19.71
C VAL A 103 11.24 -0.82 -18.74
N VAL A 104 10.92 -0.40 -17.52
CA VAL A 104 11.84 -0.27 -16.40
C VAL A 104 11.51 -1.35 -15.37
N GLU A 105 12.55 -1.91 -14.76
CA GLU A 105 12.48 -2.84 -13.65
C GLU A 105 13.33 -2.29 -12.51
N ASP A 106 12.67 -1.92 -11.42
CA ASP A 106 13.35 -1.53 -10.17
C ASP A 106 13.34 -2.71 -9.20
N ARG A 107 14.48 -2.89 -8.51
CA ARG A 107 14.68 -3.96 -7.54
C ARG A 107 15.04 -3.35 -6.19
N ILE A 108 14.26 -3.69 -5.17
CA ILE A 108 14.37 -3.18 -3.81
C ILE A 108 14.72 -4.35 -2.91
N ASP A 109 15.92 -4.33 -2.33
CA ASP A 109 16.36 -5.33 -1.37
C ASP A 109 15.79 -4.99 0.02
N LEU A 110 15.35 -6.01 0.72
CA LEU A 110 14.65 -5.93 2.01
C LEU A 110 15.49 -6.49 3.17
N LYS A 111 16.78 -6.77 2.93
CA LYS A 111 17.72 -7.30 3.93
C LYS A 111 17.85 -6.44 5.19
N ASP A 112 18.14 -7.11 6.29
CA ASP A 112 18.44 -6.50 7.59
C ASP A 112 17.35 -5.54 8.10
N ASN A 113 16.07 -5.82 7.77
CA ASN A 113 14.93 -4.95 8.05
C ASN A 113 15.08 -3.52 7.49
N ARG A 114 15.83 -3.36 6.39
CA ARG A 114 16.01 -2.08 5.70
C ARG A 114 15.62 -2.25 4.24
N ALA A 115 14.86 -1.28 3.73
CA ALA A 115 14.61 -1.17 2.30
C ALA A 115 15.76 -0.40 1.66
N ALA A 116 16.47 -1.03 0.73
CA ALA A 116 17.49 -0.39 -0.10
C ALA A 116 17.12 -0.56 -1.57
N VAL A 117 17.12 0.52 -2.34
CA VAL A 117 16.99 0.44 -3.81
C VAL A 117 18.34 -0.01 -4.34
N VAL A 118 18.40 -1.22 -4.90
CA VAL A 118 19.66 -1.83 -5.35
C VAL A 118 19.85 -1.67 -6.86
N SER A 119 18.76 -1.50 -7.61
CA SER A 119 18.84 -1.08 -9.00
C SER A 119 17.67 -0.18 -9.36
N SER A 120 18.00 0.99 -9.90
CA SER A 120 17.09 1.81 -10.70
C SER A 120 17.77 2.09 -12.03
N ILE A 121 17.12 1.80 -13.15
CA ILE A 121 17.60 2.32 -14.43
C ILE A 121 17.21 3.80 -14.47
N GLY A 122 18.18 4.66 -14.16
CA GLY A 122 18.16 6.11 -14.37
C GLY A 122 19.31 6.50 -15.27
#